data_AF-A0AAU9JRE9-F1
#
_entry.id   AF-A0AAU9JRE9-F1
#
_cell.length_a   1.000
_cell.length_b   1.000
_cell.length_c   1.000
_cell.angle_alpha   90.00
_cell.angle_beta   90.00
_cell.angle_gamma   90.00
#
_symmetry.space_group_name_H-M   'P 1'
#
loop_
_entity.id
_entity.type
_entity.pdbx_description
1 polymer ?
#
loop_
_entity_poly.entity_id
_entity_poly.type
_entity_poly.pdbx_seq_one_letter_code
_entity_poly.pdbx_strand_id
1 'polypeptide(L)'
;MNETKLEEKIASLRATLNKLGTSLVEEDYTIDEDLNDSRLSDALPSNLKGVSFRSESLYSEEANTSPKSDVRELRMLLDYERKRSENLENRIASKDQLLGEMSALQNELYANIEDLQNKLEQKQPDVQRENEYIASIKEGYVKEVELMNEQLHQKSHEILNLNFMIEQANFKEKEYLAQISDLKIQIEMKAGYENLDAIYELRKQIQDQNAEILKLNKEKEEYQFSQDSFRTNDAISMRKEISVLMKTVDELHIINQEKEKIIEELKKEINELNNQIFEEKEKNREQSYINERTVKAQYEYNKSANEIEALKEKLDELSEKMNNKSFKCEICEDLSLTLGVSDPKKIYPKITQMLKDIEKQKQINELYQKVENLIIQFSPEGAFVNAPTPHQIWRWLIRLFEEYMALKKSVDGQFLERVYNILKVKDPNAALQAIESFVKKI
;
A
#
# COMPACT_ATOMS: atom_id res chain seq x y z
N MET A 1 17.90 19.66 11.97
CA MET A 1 17.21 19.64 13.29
C MET A 1 15.67 19.53 13.17
N ASN A 2 15.11 19.10 12.03
CA ASN A 2 13.65 19.00 11.80
C ASN A 2 13.16 17.61 11.34
N GLU A 3 14.05 16.63 11.12
CA GLU A 3 13.66 15.28 10.66
C GLU A 3 12.93 14.48 11.74
N THR A 4 13.33 14.60 13.00
CA THR A 4 12.70 13.86 14.11
C THR A 4 11.25 14.24 14.35
N LYS A 5 10.86 15.49 14.11
CA LYS A 5 9.46 15.95 14.21
C LYS A 5 8.59 15.48 13.04
N LEU A 6 9.21 15.24 11.88
CA LEU A 6 8.51 14.71 10.71
C LEU A 6 8.26 13.20 10.90
N GLU A 7 9.24 12.47 11.43
CA GLU A 7 9.13 11.05 11.75
C GLU A 7 8.06 10.78 12.81
N GLU A 8 7.97 11.60 13.86
CA GLU A 8 6.91 11.49 14.87
C GLU A 8 5.51 11.76 14.30
N LYS A 9 5.37 12.72 13.37
CA LYS A 9 4.10 13.00 12.69
C LYS A 9 3.69 11.89 11.73
N ILE A 10 4.64 11.30 11.02
CA ILE A 10 4.39 10.16 10.12
C ILE A 10 3.98 8.92 10.93
N ALA A 11 4.63 8.66 12.06
CA ALA A 11 4.26 7.58 12.97
C ALA A 11 2.83 7.75 13.54
N SER A 12 2.45 8.98 13.87
CA SER A 12 1.09 9.31 14.34
C SER A 12 0.03 9.08 13.26
N LEU A 13 0.29 9.46 12.00
CA LEU A 13 -0.65 9.27 10.88
C LEU A 13 -0.85 7.79 10.52
N ARG A 14 0.21 6.97 10.64
CA ARG A 14 0.13 5.52 10.43
C ARG A 14 -0.76 4.85 11.48
N ALA A 15 -0.71 5.31 12.73
CA ALA A 15 -1.55 4.80 13.81
C ALA A 15 -3.04 5.12 13.62
N THR A 16 -3.38 6.29 13.06
CA THR A 16 -4.78 6.68 12.77
C THR A 16 -5.35 5.97 11.55
N LEU A 17 -4.56 5.78 10.49
CA LEU A 17 -5.01 5.04 9.30
C LEU A 17 -5.27 3.55 9.59
N ASN A 18 -4.46 2.92 10.45
CA ASN A 18 -4.72 1.55 10.91
C ASN A 18 -6.00 1.42 11.77
N LYS A 19 -6.43 2.50 12.44
CA LYS A 19 -7.72 2.55 13.16
C LYS A 19 -8.93 2.73 12.24
N LEU A 20 -8.75 3.30 11.05
CA LEU A 20 -9.82 3.52 10.07
C LEU A 20 -9.99 2.33 9.12
N GLY A 21 -8.91 1.60 8.83
CA GLY A 21 -8.93 0.43 7.94
C GLY A 21 -9.66 -0.80 8.47
N THR A 22 -10.06 -0.84 9.75
CA THR A 22 -10.84 -1.94 10.35
C THR A 22 -12.35 -1.71 10.34
N SER A 23 -12.83 -0.58 9.80
CA SER A 23 -14.26 -0.22 9.84
C SER A 23 -14.99 -0.30 8.49
N LEU A 24 -14.32 -0.73 7.41
CA LEU A 24 -14.93 -0.83 6.08
C LEU A 24 -14.70 -2.24 5.53
N VAL A 25 -15.57 -3.16 5.95
CA VAL A 25 -15.94 -4.31 5.14
C VAL A 25 -17.12 -3.84 4.29
N GLU A 26 -16.88 -3.77 2.99
CA GLU A 26 -17.79 -3.31 1.95
C GLU A 26 -19.01 -4.25 1.84
N GLU A 27 -20.22 -3.71 2.02
CA GLU A 27 -21.45 -4.30 1.49
C GLU A 27 -21.60 -3.83 0.03
N ASP A 28 -21.50 -4.78 -0.89
CA ASP A 28 -21.80 -4.62 -2.32
C ASP A 28 -23.25 -4.15 -2.52
N TYR A 29 -23.44 -2.98 -3.12
CA TYR A 29 -24.66 -2.63 -3.83
C TYR A 29 -24.30 -2.23 -5.27
N THR A 30 -24.54 -3.15 -6.19
CA THR A 30 -24.66 -2.87 -7.62
C THR A 30 -25.95 -2.07 -7.86
N ILE A 31 -25.78 -0.89 -8.44
CA ILE A 31 -26.83 -0.04 -8.98
C ILE A 31 -27.18 -0.57 -10.36
N ASP A 32 -28.44 -0.98 -10.56
CA ASP A 32 -29.05 -1.01 -11.88
C ASP A 32 -30.20 0.01 -11.91
N GLU A 33 -30.07 0.96 -12.82
CA GLU A 33 -31.08 1.92 -13.23
C GLU A 33 -32.17 1.22 -14.06
N ASP A 34 -33.43 1.54 -13.74
CA ASP A 34 -34.53 1.85 -14.67
C ASP A 34 -35.86 1.23 -14.20
N LEU A 35 -36.79 2.11 -13.80
CA LEU A 35 -38.08 2.31 -14.50
C LEU A 35 -39.03 3.17 -13.65
N ASN A 36 -39.38 4.32 -14.23
CA ASN A 36 -40.63 5.03 -14.03
C ASN A 36 -41.82 4.06 -14.01
N ASP A 37 -42.71 4.16 -13.01
CA ASP A 37 -44.06 4.69 -13.26
C ASP A 37 -44.85 4.95 -11.96
N SER A 38 -45.41 6.16 -11.89
CA SER A 38 -46.76 6.52 -11.43
C SER A 38 -47.49 5.68 -10.36
N ARG A 39 -47.94 6.43 -9.33
CA ARG A 39 -49.31 6.49 -8.73
C ARG A 39 -49.52 6.06 -7.27
N LEU A 40 -50.24 6.96 -6.60
CA LEU A 40 -51.23 6.77 -5.53
C LEU A 40 -50.77 6.53 -4.08
N SER A 41 -50.92 7.60 -3.29
CA SER A 41 -51.77 7.73 -2.07
C SER A 41 -51.79 6.64 -1.00
N ASP A 42 -51.73 7.14 0.24
CA ASP A 42 -52.44 6.69 1.44
C ASP A 42 -52.30 5.21 1.86
N ALA A 43 -51.50 4.97 2.89
CA ALA A 43 -51.93 4.24 4.09
C ALA A 43 -50.82 4.18 5.13
N LEU A 44 -51.04 4.85 6.27
CA LEU A 44 -50.56 4.36 7.56
C LEU A 44 -51.11 2.94 7.79
N PRO A 45 -50.35 2.08 8.47
CA PRO A 45 -50.96 1.44 9.62
C PRO A 45 -50.07 1.43 10.86
N SER A 46 -50.61 2.05 11.88
CA SER A 46 -50.54 1.66 13.28
C SER A 46 -50.84 0.17 13.51
N ASN A 47 -49.93 -0.57 14.17
CA ASN A 47 -50.21 -1.43 15.34
C ASN A 47 -49.10 -2.48 15.53
N LEU A 48 -48.60 -2.56 16.77
CA LEU A 48 -48.42 -3.77 17.60
C LEU A 48 -47.60 -3.32 18.83
N LYS A 49 -48.22 -2.63 19.80
CA LYS A 49 -48.88 -3.21 20.99
C LYS A 49 -48.06 -4.32 21.67
N GLY A 50 -47.32 -3.91 22.69
CA GLY A 50 -47.53 -4.35 24.07
C GLY A 50 -47.05 -5.75 24.45
N VAL A 51 -45.93 -5.82 25.17
CA VAL A 51 -45.74 -6.85 26.20
C VAL A 51 -45.56 -6.14 27.53
N SER A 52 -46.61 -6.31 28.34
CA SER A 52 -46.81 -5.75 29.67
C SER A 52 -45.86 -6.39 30.68
N PHE A 53 -45.26 -5.55 31.51
CA PHE A 53 -44.72 -5.92 32.81
C PHE A 53 -45.80 -6.64 33.63
N ARG A 54 -45.44 -7.80 34.20
CA ARG A 54 -46.19 -8.45 35.27
C ARG A 54 -45.32 -8.41 36.53
N SER A 55 -45.56 -7.41 37.36
CA SER A 55 -45.19 -7.37 38.76
C SER A 55 -46.23 -8.17 39.53
N GLU A 56 -45.90 -9.38 39.93
CA GLU A 56 -46.74 -10.19 40.81
C GLU A 56 -46.19 -10.09 42.24
N SER A 57 -46.92 -9.29 43.02
CA SER A 57 -46.79 -9.13 44.47
C SER A 57 -47.45 -10.31 45.16
N LEU A 58 -46.75 -10.94 46.11
CA LEU A 58 -47.37 -11.70 47.19
C LEU A 58 -46.62 -11.37 48.49
N TYR A 59 -47.30 -10.63 49.36
CA TYR A 59 -47.00 -10.56 50.79
C TYR A 59 -47.27 -11.92 51.42
N SER A 60 -46.33 -12.42 52.22
CA SER A 60 -46.48 -12.60 53.67
C SER A 60 -45.62 -13.78 54.13
N GLU A 61 -44.67 -13.53 55.03
CA GLU A 61 -44.63 -14.21 56.32
C GLU A 61 -43.57 -13.56 57.21
N GLU A 62 -44.04 -13.12 58.37
CA GLU A 62 -43.23 -12.67 59.49
C GLU A 62 -42.38 -13.86 59.97
N ALA A 63 -41.07 -13.79 59.74
CA ALA A 63 -40.13 -14.65 60.44
C ALA A 63 -39.07 -13.77 61.10
N ASN A 64 -39.08 -13.82 62.42
CA ASN A 64 -38.05 -13.29 63.30
C ASN A 64 -36.65 -13.70 62.82
N THR A 65 -35.98 -12.82 62.08
CA THR A 65 -34.54 -12.93 61.82
C THR A 65 -33.87 -11.65 62.27
N SER A 66 -32.75 -11.87 62.96
CA SER A 66 -31.91 -10.83 63.54
C SER A 66 -31.64 -9.69 62.55
N PRO A 67 -31.83 -8.40 62.93
CA PRO A 67 -31.67 -7.24 62.04
C PRO A 67 -30.23 -7.01 61.52
N LYS A 68 -29.33 -7.98 61.71
CA LYS A 68 -27.94 -7.95 61.26
C LYS A 68 -27.68 -8.72 59.96
N SER A 69 -28.60 -9.60 59.52
CA SER A 69 -28.43 -10.41 58.29
C SER A 69 -28.83 -9.63 57.03
N ASP A 70 -30.02 -9.06 57.01
CA ASP A 70 -30.56 -8.32 55.85
C ASP A 70 -29.76 -7.05 55.55
N VAL A 71 -29.18 -6.43 56.58
CA VAL A 71 -28.29 -5.27 56.44
C VAL A 71 -27.00 -5.64 55.70
N ARG A 72 -26.53 -6.89 55.82
CA ARG A 72 -25.32 -7.36 55.15
C ARG A 72 -25.56 -7.62 53.67
N GLU A 73 -26.66 -8.28 53.32
CA GLU A 73 -27.05 -8.51 51.92
C GLU A 73 -27.35 -7.20 51.20
N LEU A 74 -28.12 -6.30 51.81
CA LEU A 74 -28.35 -4.97 51.27
C LEU A 74 -27.04 -4.20 51.07
N ARG A 75 -26.07 -4.32 51.99
CA ARG A 75 -24.76 -3.67 51.85
C ARG A 75 -23.95 -4.26 50.70
N MET A 76 -23.97 -5.58 50.51
CA MET A 76 -23.28 -6.22 49.37
C MET A 76 -23.90 -5.82 48.02
N LEU A 77 -25.24 -5.75 47.94
CA LEU A 77 -25.93 -5.30 46.73
C LEU A 77 -25.63 -3.83 46.43
N LEU A 78 -25.58 -2.99 47.46
CA LEU A 78 -25.23 -1.57 47.32
C LEU A 78 -23.78 -1.38 46.87
N ASP A 79 -22.85 -2.22 47.36
CA ASP A 79 -21.45 -2.20 46.93
C ASP A 79 -21.28 -2.74 45.50
N TYR A 80 -22.09 -3.73 45.08
CA TYR A 80 -22.12 -4.21 43.70
C TYR A 80 -22.63 -3.13 42.74
N GLU A 81 -23.78 -2.50 43.02
CA GLU A 81 -24.31 -1.42 42.19
C GLU A 81 -23.41 -0.19 42.19
N ARG A 82 -22.72 0.09 43.31
CA ARG A 82 -21.68 1.14 43.36
C ARG A 82 -20.53 0.82 42.40
N LYS A 83 -19.97 -0.39 42.45
CA LYS A 83 -18.89 -0.82 41.53
C LYS A 83 -19.33 -0.86 40.08
N ARG A 84 -20.55 -1.31 39.82
CA ARG A 84 -21.14 -1.33 38.46
C ARG A 84 -21.32 0.08 37.92
N SER A 85 -21.81 1.00 38.74
CA SER A 85 -21.94 2.42 38.39
C SER A 85 -20.59 3.06 38.14
N GLU A 86 -19.61 2.82 39.01
CA GLU A 86 -18.22 3.28 38.85
C GLU A 86 -17.59 2.76 37.53
N ASN A 87 -17.81 1.49 37.19
CA ASN A 87 -17.34 0.93 35.92
C ASN A 87 -18.03 1.55 34.70
N LEU A 88 -19.32 1.86 34.77
CA LEU A 88 -20.04 2.55 33.70
C LEU A 88 -19.56 4.00 33.55
N GLU A 89 -19.35 4.70 34.66
CA GLU A 89 -18.84 6.07 34.69
C GLU A 89 -17.42 6.15 34.10
N ASN A 90 -16.54 5.19 34.45
CA ASN A 90 -15.21 5.06 33.84
C ASN A 90 -15.27 4.80 32.33
N ARG A 91 -16.20 3.96 31.85
CA ARG A 91 -16.40 3.71 30.41
C ARG A 91 -16.93 4.93 29.68
N ILE A 92 -17.84 5.69 30.30
CA ILE A 92 -18.37 6.94 29.74
C ILE A 92 -17.24 7.97 29.66
N ALA A 93 -16.49 8.17 30.74
CA ALA A 93 -15.34 9.09 30.76
C ALA A 93 -14.29 8.75 29.69
N SER A 94 -13.99 7.46 29.49
CA SER A 94 -13.08 7.02 28.43
C SER A 94 -13.61 7.31 27.01
N LYS A 95 -14.93 7.16 26.79
CA LYS A 95 -15.56 7.52 25.50
C LYS A 95 -15.58 9.03 25.27
N ASP A 96 -15.86 9.81 26.29
CA ASP A 96 -15.86 11.28 26.21
C ASP A 96 -14.45 11.81 25.91
N GLN A 97 -13.41 11.20 26.49
CA GLN A 97 -12.02 11.49 26.16
C GLN A 97 -11.73 11.20 24.67
N LEU A 98 -12.11 10.02 24.18
CA LEU A 98 -11.92 9.66 22.76
C LEU A 98 -12.66 10.60 21.81
N LEU A 99 -13.89 11.00 22.16
CA LEU A 99 -14.65 11.99 21.39
C LEU A 99 -13.98 13.37 21.39
N GLY A 100 -13.38 13.77 22.51
CA GLY A 100 -12.58 14.99 22.62
C GLY A 100 -11.34 14.96 21.72
N GLU A 101 -10.60 13.84 21.73
CA GLU A 101 -9.44 13.63 20.85
C GLU A 101 -9.82 13.65 19.37
N MET A 102 -10.93 12.99 19.01
CA MET A 102 -11.47 13.01 17.64
C MET A 102 -11.84 14.43 17.20
N SER A 103 -12.50 15.19 18.06
CA SER A 103 -12.91 16.56 17.76
C SER A 103 -11.70 17.49 17.60
N ALA A 104 -10.65 17.29 18.42
CA ALA A 104 -9.40 18.01 18.28
C ALA A 104 -8.69 17.71 16.96
N LEU A 105 -8.60 16.43 16.58
CA LEU A 105 -8.03 16.00 15.30
C LEU A 105 -8.82 16.55 14.10
N GLN A 106 -10.15 16.55 14.19
CA GLN A 106 -11.00 17.10 13.15
C GLN A 106 -10.74 18.60 12.95
N ASN A 107 -10.63 19.36 14.04
CA ASN A 107 -10.30 20.78 13.97
C ASN A 107 -8.90 21.04 13.41
N GLU A 108 -7.90 20.23 13.78
CA GLU A 108 -6.54 20.33 13.21
C GLU A 108 -6.54 20.02 11.71
N LEU A 109 -7.33 19.04 11.28
CA LEU A 109 -7.44 18.65 9.88
C LEU A 109 -8.11 19.76 9.05
N TYR A 110 -9.16 20.41 9.58
CA TYR A 110 -9.75 21.58 8.94
C TYR A 110 -8.77 22.76 8.85
N ALA A 111 -8.01 23.05 9.91
CA ALA A 111 -6.99 24.09 9.88
C ALA A 111 -5.89 23.80 8.83
N ASN A 112 -5.46 22.54 8.71
CA ASN A 112 -4.49 22.15 7.70
C ASN A 112 -5.04 22.27 6.27
N ILE A 113 -6.31 21.92 6.05
CA ILE A 113 -6.97 22.11 4.75
C ILE A 113 -6.99 23.60 4.39
N GLU A 114 -7.38 24.45 5.33
CA GLU A 114 -7.42 25.91 5.13
C GLU A 114 -6.03 26.48 4.82
N ASP A 115 -5.00 26.06 5.56
CA ASP A 115 -3.60 26.45 5.30
C ASP A 115 -3.12 26.02 3.91
N LEU A 116 -3.50 24.82 3.46
CA LEU A 116 -3.15 24.33 2.12
C LEU A 116 -3.90 25.09 1.02
N GLN A 117 -5.17 25.41 1.25
CA GLN A 117 -5.96 26.26 0.34
C GLN A 117 -5.35 27.65 0.21
N ASN A 118 -4.98 28.27 1.34
CA ASN A 118 -4.30 29.57 1.36
C ASN A 118 -2.95 29.54 0.62
N LYS A 119 -2.15 28.47 0.80
CA LYS A 119 -0.89 28.29 0.06
C LYS A 119 -1.11 28.11 -1.44
N LEU A 120 -2.16 27.38 -1.82
CA LEU A 120 -2.51 27.19 -3.23
C LEU A 120 -2.94 28.52 -3.86
N GLU A 121 -3.79 29.27 -3.17
CA GLU A 121 -4.28 30.58 -3.62
C GLU A 121 -3.16 31.62 -3.72
N GLN A 122 -2.16 31.58 -2.83
CA GLN A 122 -0.95 32.41 -2.93
C GLN A 122 -0.06 32.02 -4.11
N LYS A 123 0.09 30.72 -4.41
CA LYS A 123 0.98 30.20 -5.47
C LYS A 123 0.39 30.33 -6.87
N GLN A 124 -0.93 30.28 -7.00
CA GLN A 124 -1.64 30.33 -8.27
C GLN A 124 -1.37 31.60 -9.11
N PRO A 125 -1.38 32.83 -8.55
CA PRO A 125 -1.07 34.04 -9.32
C PRO A 125 0.39 34.11 -9.78
N ASP A 126 1.33 33.55 -9.01
CA ASP A 126 2.75 33.52 -9.41
C ASP A 126 2.95 32.65 -10.64
N VAL A 127 2.31 31.47 -10.67
CA VAL A 127 2.33 30.57 -11.83
C VAL A 127 1.64 31.22 -13.04
N GLN A 128 0.54 31.97 -12.83
CA GLN A 128 -0.12 32.70 -13.91
C GLN A 128 0.77 33.79 -14.51
N ARG A 129 1.45 34.59 -13.67
CA ARG A 129 2.39 35.62 -14.16
C ARG A 129 3.56 35.01 -14.92
N GLU A 130 4.10 33.89 -14.44
CA GLU A 130 5.19 33.20 -15.12
C GLU A 130 4.73 32.68 -16.50
N ASN A 131 3.52 32.13 -16.60
CA ASN A 131 2.94 31.71 -17.88
C ASN A 131 2.71 32.89 -18.84
N GLU A 132 2.22 34.03 -18.35
CA GLU A 132 2.06 35.24 -19.16
C GLU A 132 3.42 35.77 -19.67
N TYR A 133 4.43 35.75 -18.81
CA TYR A 133 5.79 36.13 -19.17
C TYR A 133 6.39 35.20 -20.25
N ILE A 134 6.24 33.88 -20.07
CA ILE A 134 6.68 32.89 -21.06
C ILE A 134 5.94 33.07 -22.39
N ALA A 135 4.63 33.35 -22.36
CA ALA A 135 3.84 33.61 -23.55
C ALA A 135 4.34 34.86 -24.30
N SER A 136 4.66 35.94 -23.57
CA SER A 136 5.22 37.16 -24.15
C SER A 136 6.59 36.94 -24.80
N ILE A 137 7.47 36.15 -24.17
CA ILE A 137 8.78 35.81 -24.75
C ILE A 137 8.59 35.00 -26.03
N LYS A 138 7.70 33.99 -26.00
CA LYS A 138 7.41 33.15 -27.15
C LYS A 138 6.90 33.97 -28.34
N GLU A 139 5.99 34.91 -28.09
CA GLU A 139 5.48 35.80 -29.14
C GLU A 139 6.60 36.69 -29.72
N GLY A 140 7.52 37.17 -28.88
CA GLY A 140 8.70 37.92 -29.32
C GLY A 140 9.58 37.13 -30.30
N TYR A 141 9.92 35.89 -29.95
CA TYR A 141 10.72 35.02 -30.83
C TYR A 141 10.00 34.66 -32.13
N VAL A 142 8.68 34.46 -32.10
CA VAL A 142 7.91 34.19 -33.33
C VAL A 142 8.01 35.35 -34.31
N LYS A 143 7.84 36.59 -33.83
CA LYS A 143 7.97 37.80 -34.67
C LYS A 143 9.37 37.96 -35.25
N GLU A 144 10.40 37.63 -34.47
CA GLU A 144 11.79 37.70 -34.94
C GLU A 144 12.09 36.66 -36.03
N VAL A 145 11.56 35.45 -35.91
CA VAL A 145 11.67 34.39 -36.93
C VAL A 145 10.90 34.77 -38.21
N GLU A 146 9.70 35.33 -38.07
CA GLU A 146 8.92 35.83 -39.21
C GLU A 146 9.68 36.91 -39.98
N LEU A 147 10.28 37.87 -39.25
CA LEU A 147 11.10 38.92 -39.86
C LEU A 147 12.34 38.36 -40.59
N MET A 148 13.04 37.40 -39.99
CA MET A 148 14.18 36.74 -40.65
C MET A 148 13.76 35.99 -41.91
N ASN A 149 12.61 35.31 -41.90
CA ASN A 149 12.09 34.62 -43.08
C ASN A 149 11.73 35.60 -44.21
N GLU A 150 11.12 36.75 -43.89
CA GLU A 150 10.85 37.79 -44.89
C GLU A 150 12.14 38.31 -45.53
N GLN A 151 13.17 38.59 -44.72
CA GLN A 151 14.47 39.02 -45.23
C GLN A 151 15.12 37.96 -46.12
N LEU A 152 15.02 36.68 -45.74
CA LEU A 152 15.55 35.57 -46.53
C LEU A 152 14.83 35.44 -47.88
N HIS A 153 13.50 35.63 -47.91
CA HIS A 153 12.73 35.66 -49.15
C HIS A 153 13.12 36.82 -50.06
N GLN A 154 13.29 38.03 -49.50
CA GLN A 154 13.76 39.20 -50.26
C GLN A 154 15.14 38.94 -50.88
N LYS A 155 16.07 38.41 -50.08
CA LYS A 155 17.43 38.07 -50.56
C LYS A 155 17.41 36.98 -51.63
N SER A 156 16.52 35.99 -51.51
CA SER A 156 16.35 34.96 -52.53
C SER A 156 15.86 35.55 -53.86
N HIS A 157 14.95 36.53 -53.82
CA HIS A 157 14.51 37.25 -55.01
C HIS A 157 15.62 38.10 -55.63
N GLU A 158 16.43 38.78 -54.83
CA GLU A 158 17.60 39.53 -55.32
C GLU A 158 18.59 38.62 -56.05
N ILE A 159 18.89 37.44 -55.49
CA ILE A 159 19.77 36.44 -56.12
C ILE A 159 19.22 35.99 -57.47
N LEU A 160 17.91 35.73 -57.55
CA LEU A 160 17.26 35.35 -58.82
C LEU A 160 17.40 36.44 -59.88
N ASN A 161 17.19 37.71 -59.52
CA ASN A 161 17.37 38.83 -60.44
C ASN A 161 18.81 38.99 -60.90
N LEU A 162 19.78 38.85 -60.00
CA LEU A 162 21.20 38.92 -60.35
C LEU A 162 21.61 37.79 -61.29
N ASN A 163 21.13 36.56 -61.04
CA ASN A 163 21.38 35.42 -61.93
C ASN A 163 20.81 35.67 -63.33
N PHE A 164 19.60 36.21 -63.43
CA PHE A 164 19.02 36.59 -64.71
C PHE A 164 19.85 37.64 -65.46
N MET A 165 20.36 38.66 -64.76
CA MET A 165 21.24 39.66 -65.38
C MET A 165 22.56 39.07 -65.86
N ILE A 166 23.16 38.15 -65.09
CA ILE A 166 24.38 37.43 -65.48
C ILE A 166 24.14 36.59 -66.73
N GLU A 167 23.02 35.87 -66.81
CA GLU A 167 22.67 35.08 -68.00
C GLU A 167 22.50 35.97 -69.23
N GLN A 168 21.87 37.13 -69.08
CA GLN A 168 21.70 38.09 -70.17
C GLN A 168 23.04 38.67 -70.64
N ALA A 169 23.94 38.99 -69.71
CA ALA A 169 25.28 39.47 -70.03
C ALA A 169 26.11 38.40 -70.78
N ASN A 170 26.08 37.15 -70.30
CA ASN A 170 26.76 36.02 -70.94
C ASN A 170 26.23 35.76 -72.36
N PHE A 171 24.93 35.96 -72.58
CA PHE A 171 24.34 35.85 -73.92
C PHE A 171 24.90 36.91 -74.86
N LYS A 172 24.93 38.19 -74.43
CA LYS A 172 25.51 39.29 -75.22
C LYS A 172 27.00 39.11 -75.48
N GLU A 173 27.76 38.63 -74.49
CA GLU A 173 29.19 38.33 -74.65
C GLU A 173 29.41 37.30 -75.78
N LYS A 174 28.62 36.22 -75.81
CA LYS A 174 28.68 35.23 -76.89
C LYS A 174 28.34 35.83 -78.25
N GLU A 175 27.32 36.70 -78.31
CA GLU A 175 26.91 37.37 -79.54
C GLU A 175 28.02 38.27 -80.09
N TYR A 176 28.65 39.09 -79.23
CA TYR A 176 29.76 39.94 -79.63
C TYR A 176 31.01 39.15 -80.03
N LEU A 177 31.33 38.05 -79.34
CA LEU A 177 32.45 37.18 -79.73
C LEU A 177 32.24 36.57 -81.11
N ALA A 178 31.01 36.18 -81.45
CA ALA A 178 30.67 35.70 -82.79
C ALA A 178 30.84 36.79 -83.85
N GLN A 179 30.34 38.00 -83.59
CA GLN A 179 30.51 39.14 -84.49
C GLN A 179 31.98 39.51 -84.73
N ILE A 180 32.82 39.50 -83.68
CA ILE A 180 34.26 39.73 -83.79
C ILE A 180 34.91 38.66 -84.68
N SER A 181 34.53 37.40 -84.51
CA SER A 181 35.02 36.31 -85.36
C SER A 181 34.68 36.53 -86.83
N ASP A 182 33.44 36.89 -87.14
CA ASP A 182 32.99 37.16 -88.50
C ASP A 182 33.72 38.35 -89.14
N LEU A 183 33.88 39.46 -88.40
CA LEU A 183 34.64 40.62 -88.87
C LEU A 183 36.11 40.28 -89.14
N LYS A 184 36.72 39.44 -88.31
CA LYS A 184 38.10 39.00 -88.50
C LYS A 184 38.26 38.22 -89.81
N ILE A 185 37.31 37.32 -90.11
CA ILE A 185 37.25 36.60 -91.39
C ILE A 185 37.10 37.58 -92.56
N GLN A 186 36.21 38.57 -92.45
CA GLN A 186 36.02 39.58 -93.51
C GLN A 186 37.27 40.43 -93.77
N ILE A 187 38.02 40.79 -92.72
CA ILE A 187 39.29 41.51 -92.85
C ILE A 187 40.33 40.65 -93.56
N GLU A 188 40.47 39.38 -93.17
CA GLU A 188 41.39 38.44 -93.82
C GLU A 188 41.04 38.24 -95.31
N MET A 189 39.75 38.18 -95.64
CA MET A 189 39.28 38.12 -97.03
C MET A 189 39.54 39.41 -97.83
N LYS A 190 39.37 40.59 -97.21
CA LYS A 190 39.61 41.89 -97.85
C LYS A 190 41.09 42.25 -97.98
N ALA A 191 41.95 41.79 -97.07
CA ALA A 191 43.40 42.00 -97.16
C ALA A 191 44.04 41.33 -98.40
N GLY A 192 43.33 40.41 -99.07
CA GLY A 192 43.71 39.82 -100.35
C GLY A 192 43.41 40.67 -101.60
N TYR A 193 42.67 41.78 -101.48
CA TYR A 193 42.34 42.67 -102.60
C TYR A 193 42.52 44.14 -102.18
N GLU A 194 43.32 44.89 -102.95
CA GLU A 194 43.74 46.27 -102.69
C GLU A 194 42.54 47.24 -102.49
N ASN A 195 42.12 47.46 -101.24
CA ASN A 195 41.21 48.56 -100.90
C ASN A 195 41.54 49.14 -99.51
N LEU A 196 42.50 50.06 -99.49
CA LEU A 196 43.10 50.68 -98.30
C LEU A 196 42.10 51.46 -97.43
N ASP A 197 41.06 52.07 -98.01
CA ASP A 197 40.07 52.85 -97.26
C ASP A 197 39.17 51.96 -96.41
N ALA A 198 38.74 50.81 -96.95
CA ALA A 198 37.97 49.83 -96.19
C ALA A 198 38.79 49.23 -95.04
N ILE A 199 40.11 49.07 -95.23
CA ILE A 199 41.02 48.60 -94.17
C ILE A 199 41.16 49.66 -93.07
N TYR A 200 41.17 50.95 -93.42
CA TYR A 200 41.27 52.04 -92.46
C TYR A 200 40.00 52.18 -91.60
N GLU A 201 38.82 52.10 -92.23
CA GLU A 201 37.54 52.09 -91.50
C GLU A 201 37.41 50.87 -90.58
N LEU A 202 37.79 49.69 -91.06
CA LEU A 202 37.78 48.46 -90.25
C LEU A 202 38.77 48.54 -89.08
N ARG A 203 39.95 49.14 -89.27
CA ARG A 203 40.90 49.38 -88.16
C ARG A 203 40.33 50.33 -87.12
N LYS A 204 39.61 51.37 -87.54
CA LYS A 204 38.98 52.32 -86.63
C LYS A 204 37.86 51.64 -85.83
N GLN A 205 37.01 50.85 -86.47
CA GLN A 205 36.00 50.04 -85.77
C GLN A 205 36.61 49.06 -84.77
N ILE A 206 37.69 48.35 -85.14
CA ILE A 206 38.41 47.48 -84.21
C ILE A 206 38.94 48.27 -83.01
N GLN A 207 39.45 49.47 -83.23
CA GLN A 207 40.00 50.29 -82.16
C GLN A 207 38.91 50.80 -81.20
N ASP A 208 37.76 51.21 -81.73
CA ASP A 208 36.61 51.64 -80.94
C ASP A 208 36.03 50.46 -80.13
N GLN A 209 35.88 49.29 -80.76
CA GLN A 209 35.44 48.06 -80.09
C GLN A 209 36.43 47.60 -79.00
N ASN A 210 37.74 47.69 -79.24
CA ASN A 210 38.74 47.37 -78.23
C ASN A 210 38.68 48.34 -77.03
N ALA A 211 38.39 49.62 -77.26
CA ALA A 211 38.22 50.58 -76.18
C ALA A 211 36.96 50.27 -75.33
N GLU A 212 35.88 49.82 -75.97
CA GLU A 212 34.66 49.39 -75.29
C GLU A 212 34.86 48.10 -74.48
N ILE A 213 35.57 47.11 -75.04
CA ILE A 213 35.98 45.88 -74.32
C ILE A 213 36.82 46.24 -73.09
N LEU A 214 37.74 47.20 -73.21
CA LEU A 214 38.59 47.61 -72.09
C LEU A 214 37.77 48.23 -70.95
N LYS A 215 36.70 48.95 -71.30
CA LYS A 215 35.78 49.58 -70.35
C LYS A 215 34.92 48.53 -69.65
N LEU A 216 34.37 47.59 -70.40
CA LEU A 216 33.60 46.46 -69.87
C LEU A 216 34.44 45.54 -68.97
N ASN A 217 35.72 45.32 -69.29
CA ASN A 217 36.62 44.56 -68.43
C ASN A 217 36.89 45.26 -67.09
N LYS A 218 37.02 46.59 -67.09
CA LYS A 218 37.12 47.36 -65.84
C LYS A 218 35.87 47.24 -64.99
N GLU A 219 34.69 47.40 -65.59
CA GLU A 219 33.42 47.22 -64.87
C GLU A 219 33.29 45.79 -64.32
N LYS A 220 33.66 44.77 -65.11
CA LYS A 220 33.70 43.38 -64.66
C LYS A 220 34.59 43.18 -63.44
N GLU A 221 35.81 43.73 -63.45
CA GLU A 221 36.73 43.65 -62.31
C GLU A 221 36.16 44.33 -61.06
N GLU A 222 35.50 45.48 -61.19
CA GLU A 222 34.86 46.18 -60.07
C GLU A 222 33.68 45.39 -59.48
N TYR A 223 32.86 44.75 -60.33
CA TYR A 223 31.77 43.88 -59.88
C TYR A 223 32.29 42.61 -59.21
N GLN A 224 33.36 42.01 -59.74
CA GLN A 224 33.99 40.84 -59.14
C GLN A 224 34.58 41.16 -57.77
N PHE A 225 35.27 42.30 -57.65
CA PHE A 225 35.82 42.77 -56.38
C PHE A 225 34.71 43.03 -55.35
N SER A 226 33.61 43.66 -55.77
CA SER A 226 32.45 43.90 -54.89
C SER A 226 31.79 42.60 -54.45
N GLN A 227 31.64 41.62 -55.35
CA GLN A 227 31.09 40.31 -55.04
C GLN A 227 31.98 39.53 -54.04
N ASP A 228 33.30 39.56 -54.24
CA ASP A 228 34.25 38.87 -53.37
C ASP A 228 34.33 39.53 -51.98
N SER A 229 34.28 40.86 -51.91
CA SER A 229 34.20 41.60 -50.64
C SER A 229 32.92 41.27 -49.86
N PHE A 230 31.78 41.13 -50.55
CA PHE A 230 30.51 40.80 -49.91
C PHE A 230 30.49 39.34 -49.42
N ARG A 231 30.96 38.41 -50.28
CA ARG A 231 31.08 36.99 -49.93
C ARG A 231 31.99 36.74 -48.75
N THR A 232 33.07 37.50 -48.62
CA THR A 232 34.02 37.30 -47.52
C THR A 232 33.49 37.84 -46.21
N ASN A 233 32.98 39.07 -46.16
CA ASN A 233 32.51 39.65 -44.89
C ASN A 233 31.25 38.97 -44.34
N ASP A 234 30.24 38.71 -45.18
CA ASP A 234 29.00 38.08 -44.73
C ASP A 234 29.21 36.60 -44.38
N ALA A 235 30.04 35.87 -45.14
CA ALA A 235 30.36 34.49 -44.80
C ALA A 235 31.20 34.40 -43.51
N ILE A 236 32.08 35.38 -43.24
CA ILE A 236 32.81 35.44 -41.97
C ILE A 236 31.85 35.73 -40.81
N SER A 237 30.89 36.65 -40.99
CA SER A 237 29.87 36.97 -39.98
C SER A 237 29.00 35.75 -39.67
N MET A 238 28.42 35.12 -40.70
CA MET A 238 27.61 33.91 -40.55
C MET A 238 28.39 32.75 -39.95
N ARG A 239 29.68 32.56 -40.30
CA ARG A 239 30.53 31.53 -39.67
C ARG A 239 30.74 31.77 -38.18
N LYS A 240 30.90 33.04 -37.75
CA LYS A 240 31.02 33.37 -36.33
C LYS A 240 29.71 33.07 -35.61
N GLU A 241 28.58 33.43 -36.19
CA GLU A 241 27.26 33.21 -35.62
C GLU A 241 26.92 31.71 -35.51
N ILE A 242 27.16 30.94 -36.57
CA ILE A 242 27.07 29.47 -36.54
C ILE A 242 27.98 28.88 -35.46
N SER A 243 29.22 29.38 -35.32
CA SER A 243 30.13 28.90 -34.28
C SER A 243 29.63 29.20 -32.87
N VAL A 244 28.95 30.32 -32.64
CA VAL A 244 28.33 30.64 -31.35
C VAL A 244 27.17 29.71 -31.08
N LEU A 245 26.27 29.54 -32.05
CA LEU A 245 25.10 28.64 -31.94
C LEU A 245 25.51 27.19 -31.69
N MET A 246 26.56 26.69 -32.36
CA MET A 246 27.07 25.33 -32.11
C MET A 246 27.53 25.15 -30.67
N LYS A 247 28.24 26.13 -30.09
CA LYS A 247 28.65 26.07 -28.67
C LYS A 247 27.43 26.06 -27.73
N THR A 248 26.41 26.86 -28.03
CA THR A 248 25.19 26.89 -27.20
C THR A 248 24.43 25.56 -27.28
N VAL A 249 24.40 24.93 -28.46
CA VAL A 249 23.81 23.59 -28.63
C VAL A 249 24.57 22.55 -27.82
N ASP A 250 25.90 22.58 -27.83
CA ASP A 250 26.72 21.66 -27.02
C ASP A 250 26.48 21.86 -25.51
N GLU A 251 26.40 23.10 -25.05
CA GLU A 251 26.07 23.43 -23.65
C GLU A 251 24.68 22.92 -23.27
N LEU A 252 23.67 23.14 -24.12
CA LEU A 252 22.32 22.61 -23.90
C LEU A 252 22.30 21.08 -23.90
N HIS A 253 23.10 20.43 -24.73
CA HIS A 253 23.21 18.98 -24.76
C HIS A 253 23.77 18.43 -23.44
N ILE A 254 24.81 19.07 -22.89
CA ILE A 254 25.38 18.71 -21.58
C ILE A 254 24.33 18.85 -20.48
N ILE A 255 23.63 20.00 -20.43
CA ILE A 255 22.58 20.25 -19.44
C ILE A 255 21.47 19.18 -19.55
N ASN A 256 21.12 18.78 -20.77
CA ASN A 256 20.07 17.77 -20.97
C ASN A 256 20.50 16.38 -20.46
N GLN A 257 21.75 15.99 -20.71
CA GLN A 257 22.32 14.74 -20.17
C GLN A 257 22.36 14.75 -18.62
N GLU A 258 22.67 15.89 -18.00
CA GLU A 258 22.64 16.02 -16.54
C GLU A 258 21.21 15.87 -15.99
N LYS A 259 20.21 16.48 -16.65
CA LYS A 259 18.80 16.33 -16.28
C LYS A 259 18.31 14.88 -16.42
N GLU A 260 18.73 14.17 -17.47
CA GLU A 260 18.39 12.75 -17.64
C GLU A 260 18.94 11.90 -16.51
N LYS A 261 20.19 12.14 -16.07
CA LYS A 261 20.77 11.44 -14.90
C LYS A 261 19.97 11.70 -13.62
N ILE A 262 19.58 12.96 -13.36
CA ILE A 262 18.76 13.32 -12.19
C ILE A 262 17.41 12.60 -12.24
N ILE A 263 16.77 12.54 -13.41
CA ILE A 263 15.49 11.82 -13.57
C ILE A 263 15.67 10.32 -13.26
N GLU A 264 16.78 9.74 -13.68
CA GLU A 264 17.06 8.32 -13.46
C GLU A 264 17.36 8.00 -11.99
N GLU A 265 18.03 8.91 -11.28
CA GLU A 265 18.22 8.85 -9.83
C GLU A 265 16.88 8.96 -9.08
N LEU A 266 16.04 9.94 -9.43
CA LEU A 266 14.71 10.10 -8.84
C LEU A 266 13.81 8.89 -9.08
N LYS A 267 13.89 8.26 -10.25
CA LYS A 267 13.15 7.02 -10.54
C LYS A 267 13.58 5.86 -9.64
N LYS A 268 14.89 5.74 -9.34
CA LYS A 268 15.40 4.73 -8.41
C LYS A 268 14.88 4.99 -7.00
N GLU A 269 14.95 6.23 -6.54
CA GLU A 269 14.47 6.63 -5.21
C GLU A 269 12.97 6.37 -5.04
N ILE A 270 12.15 6.71 -6.04
CA ILE A 270 10.72 6.40 -6.04
C ILE A 270 10.45 4.89 -5.94
N ASN A 271 11.20 4.07 -6.69
CA ASN A 271 11.04 2.61 -6.63
C ASN A 271 11.43 2.05 -5.25
N GLU A 272 12.49 2.59 -4.65
CA GLU A 272 12.95 2.18 -3.33
C GLU A 272 11.95 2.55 -2.23
N LEU A 273 11.39 3.76 -2.30
CA LEU A 273 10.29 4.19 -1.41
C LEU A 273 9.03 3.34 -1.59
N ASN A 274 8.67 2.99 -2.84
CA ASN A 274 7.52 2.12 -3.10
C ASN A 274 7.72 0.72 -2.52
N ASN A 275 8.94 0.16 -2.61
CA ASN A 275 9.26 -1.13 -1.99
C ASN A 275 9.17 -1.06 -0.47
N GLN A 276 9.67 0.01 0.16
CA GLN A 276 9.55 0.22 1.60
C GLN A 276 8.08 0.34 2.03
N ILE A 277 7.24 1.07 1.27
CA ILE A 277 5.80 1.16 1.51
C ILE A 277 5.13 -0.22 1.40
N PHE A 278 5.54 -1.03 0.44
CA PHE A 278 5.01 -2.38 0.26
C PHE A 278 5.35 -3.28 1.46
N GLU A 279 6.62 -3.33 1.86
CA GLU A 279 7.08 -4.11 3.02
C GLU A 279 6.38 -3.66 4.31
N GLU A 280 6.18 -2.36 4.48
CA GLU A 280 5.51 -1.81 5.66
C GLU A 280 4.01 -2.11 5.68
N LYS A 281 3.35 -2.11 4.51
CA LYS A 281 1.96 -2.58 4.37
C LYS A 281 1.83 -4.05 4.71
N GLU A 282 2.79 -4.88 4.32
CA GLU A 282 2.77 -6.31 4.63
C GLU A 282 2.94 -6.55 6.14
N LYS A 283 3.91 -5.89 6.78
CA LYS A 283 4.08 -5.94 8.24
C LYS A 283 2.83 -5.46 9.00
N ASN A 284 2.18 -4.40 8.51
CA ASN A 284 0.92 -3.92 9.12
C ASN A 284 -0.22 -4.93 8.99
N ARG A 285 -0.32 -5.64 7.86
CA ARG A 285 -1.31 -6.73 7.69
C ARG A 285 -1.04 -7.86 8.67
N GLU A 286 0.21 -8.33 8.78
CA GLU A 286 0.60 -9.36 9.73
C GLU A 286 0.28 -8.94 11.18
N GLN A 287 0.59 -7.71 11.55
CA GLN A 287 0.29 -7.16 12.86
C GLN A 287 -1.22 -7.07 13.13
N SER A 288 -2.03 -6.71 12.12
CA SER A 288 -3.49 -6.71 12.20
C SER A 288 -4.04 -8.12 12.47
N TYR A 289 -3.55 -9.13 11.76
CA TYR A 289 -3.94 -10.53 11.99
C TYR A 289 -3.61 -11.00 13.41
N ILE A 290 -2.43 -10.64 13.93
CA ILE A 290 -2.02 -10.96 15.31
C ILE A 290 -2.95 -10.26 16.33
N ASN A 291 -3.28 -8.99 16.09
CA ASN A 291 -4.17 -8.22 16.95
C ASN A 291 -5.61 -8.77 16.97
N GLU A 292 -6.17 -9.16 15.82
CA GLU A 292 -7.49 -9.80 15.77
C GLU A 292 -7.51 -11.13 16.52
N ARG A 293 -6.46 -11.95 16.36
CA ARG A 293 -6.34 -13.24 17.04
C ARG A 293 -6.26 -13.08 18.56
N THR A 294 -5.53 -12.08 19.03
CA THR A 294 -5.39 -11.77 20.46
C THR A 294 -6.67 -11.20 21.05
N VAL A 295 -7.38 -10.30 20.34
CA VAL A 295 -8.69 -9.78 20.77
C VAL A 295 -9.72 -10.91 20.86
N LYS A 296 -9.74 -11.82 19.88
CA LYS A 296 -10.65 -12.98 19.90
C LYS A 296 -10.34 -13.92 21.06
N ALA A 297 -9.07 -14.22 21.30
CA ALA A 297 -8.64 -15.03 22.44
C ALA A 297 -8.99 -14.37 23.79
N GLN A 298 -8.84 -13.05 23.92
CA GLN A 298 -9.24 -12.32 25.13
C GLN A 298 -10.76 -12.33 25.33
N TYR A 299 -11.54 -12.20 24.26
CA TYR A 299 -13.00 -12.31 24.34
C TYR A 299 -13.45 -13.70 24.79
N GLU A 300 -12.86 -14.76 24.23
CA GLU A 300 -13.14 -16.15 24.62
C GLU A 300 -12.69 -16.43 26.07
N TYR A 301 -11.53 -15.91 26.47
CA TYR A 301 -11.05 -15.98 27.86
C TYR A 301 -12.01 -15.26 28.82
N ASN A 302 -12.45 -14.05 28.51
CA ASN A 302 -13.38 -13.31 29.37
C ASN A 302 -14.76 -13.97 29.43
N LYS A 303 -15.24 -14.57 28.34
CA LYS A 303 -16.48 -15.35 28.32
C LYS A 303 -16.39 -16.55 29.26
N SER A 304 -15.31 -17.33 29.16
CA SER A 304 -15.07 -18.48 30.06
C SER A 304 -14.85 -18.06 31.51
N ALA A 305 -14.18 -16.94 31.77
CA ALA A 305 -14.02 -16.39 33.13
C ALA A 305 -15.37 -16.03 33.77
N ASN A 306 -16.26 -15.37 33.01
CA ASN A 306 -17.61 -15.05 33.47
C ASN A 306 -18.47 -16.30 33.71
N GLU A 307 -18.33 -17.33 32.86
CA GLU A 307 -18.99 -18.63 33.05
C GLU A 307 -18.47 -19.36 34.31
N ILE A 308 -17.16 -19.28 34.58
CA ILE A 308 -16.53 -19.83 35.80
C ILE A 308 -17.02 -19.07 37.04
N GLU A 309 -17.17 -17.75 36.98
CA GLU A 309 -17.64 -16.94 38.10
C GLU A 309 -19.11 -17.23 38.42
N ALA A 310 -19.97 -17.36 37.41
CA ALA A 310 -21.36 -17.79 37.59
C ALA A 310 -21.49 -19.23 38.14
N LEU A 311 -20.57 -20.13 37.77
CA LEU A 311 -20.51 -21.48 38.34
C LEU A 311 -20.01 -21.49 39.79
N LYS A 312 -19.08 -20.59 40.15
CA LYS A 312 -18.63 -20.42 41.55
C LYS A 312 -19.75 -19.89 42.42
N GLU A 313 -20.51 -18.91 41.96
CA GLU A 313 -21.65 -18.35 42.68
C GLU A 313 -22.72 -19.43 42.96
N LYS A 314 -23.04 -20.25 41.95
CA LYS A 314 -23.93 -21.42 42.13
C LYS A 314 -23.36 -22.49 43.07
N LEU A 315 -22.04 -22.68 43.07
CA LEU A 315 -21.38 -23.63 43.96
C LEU A 315 -21.41 -23.14 45.41
N ASP A 316 -21.22 -21.84 45.64
CA ASP A 316 -21.29 -21.21 46.94
C ASP A 316 -22.73 -21.27 47.50
N GLU A 317 -23.74 -20.99 46.67
CA GLU A 317 -25.16 -21.19 47.03
C GLU A 317 -25.48 -22.65 47.42
N LEU A 318 -24.93 -23.62 46.68
CA LEU A 318 -25.14 -25.04 46.98
C LEU A 318 -24.34 -25.49 48.22
N SER A 319 -23.16 -24.94 48.44
CA SER A 319 -22.32 -25.20 49.62
C SER A 319 -22.98 -24.67 50.89
N GLU A 320 -23.59 -23.48 50.81
CA GLU A 320 -24.35 -22.88 51.91
C GLU A 320 -25.61 -23.69 52.24
N LYS A 321 -26.31 -24.21 51.22
CA LYS A 321 -27.42 -25.17 51.39
C LYS A 321 -26.96 -26.51 51.98
N MET A 322 -25.77 -27.01 51.63
CA MET A 322 -25.23 -28.29 52.13
C MET A 322 -24.75 -28.24 53.59
N ASN A 323 -24.35 -27.07 54.09
CA ASN A 323 -23.88 -26.91 55.47
C ASN A 323 -25.03 -26.85 56.50
N ASN A 324 -26.28 -26.80 56.03
CA ASN A 324 -27.46 -26.85 56.90
C ASN A 324 -27.81 -28.31 57.23
N LYS A 325 -27.74 -28.71 58.51
CA LYS A 325 -28.01 -30.10 58.97
C LYS A 325 -29.41 -30.61 58.61
N SER A 326 -30.37 -29.70 58.39
CA SER A 326 -31.75 -29.99 57.93
C SER A 326 -31.78 -30.58 56.52
N PHE A 327 -30.99 -30.02 55.60
CA PHE A 327 -31.08 -30.34 54.17
C PHE A 327 -30.56 -31.74 53.83
N LYS A 328 -29.60 -32.26 54.62
CA LYS A 328 -29.13 -33.65 54.49
C LYS A 328 -30.17 -34.69 54.91
N CYS A 329 -31.08 -34.36 55.85
CA CYS A 329 -32.21 -35.23 56.20
C CYS A 329 -33.35 -35.10 55.20
N GLU A 330 -33.70 -33.88 54.77
CA GLU A 330 -34.77 -33.64 53.78
C GLU A 330 -34.47 -34.30 52.43
N ILE A 331 -33.23 -34.20 51.90
CA ILE A 331 -32.87 -34.89 50.65
C ILE A 331 -33.01 -36.41 50.78
N CYS A 332 -32.68 -36.97 51.96
CA CYS A 332 -32.83 -38.41 52.18
C CYS A 332 -34.29 -38.83 52.35
N GLU A 333 -35.13 -37.97 52.92
CA GLU A 333 -36.58 -38.18 53.08
C GLU A 333 -37.32 -38.04 51.73
N ASP A 334 -37.02 -37.01 50.95
CA ASP A 334 -37.57 -36.82 49.60
C ASP A 334 -37.13 -37.92 48.63
N LEU A 335 -35.86 -38.36 48.69
CA LEU A 335 -35.41 -39.52 47.91
C LEU A 335 -36.09 -40.82 48.37
N SER A 336 -36.45 -40.95 49.65
CA SER A 336 -37.18 -42.12 50.15
C SER A 336 -38.62 -42.18 49.66
N LEU A 337 -39.28 -41.02 49.59
CA LEU A 337 -40.63 -40.85 49.05
C LEU A 337 -40.65 -41.10 47.54
N THR A 338 -39.70 -40.54 46.79
CA THR A 338 -39.65 -40.64 45.33
C THR A 338 -39.27 -42.05 44.84
N LEU A 339 -38.43 -42.77 45.60
CA LEU A 339 -38.02 -44.15 45.28
C LEU A 339 -38.91 -45.23 45.95
N GLY A 340 -39.90 -44.83 46.75
CA GLY A 340 -40.90 -45.73 47.36
C GLY A 340 -40.35 -46.67 48.43
N VAL A 341 -39.32 -46.27 49.19
CA VAL A 341 -38.66 -47.14 50.17
C VAL A 341 -39.07 -46.75 51.60
N SER A 342 -39.70 -47.68 52.33
CA SER A 342 -40.35 -47.41 53.63
C SER A 342 -39.41 -47.14 54.82
N ASP A 343 -38.09 -47.24 54.64
CA ASP A 343 -37.11 -47.00 55.71
C ASP A 343 -35.89 -46.24 55.16
N PRO A 344 -35.75 -44.93 55.47
CA PRO A 344 -34.67 -44.06 54.98
C PRO A 344 -33.26 -44.59 55.34
N LYS A 345 -33.15 -45.37 56.42
CA LYS A 345 -31.87 -45.96 56.87
C LYS A 345 -31.31 -47.01 55.90
N LYS A 346 -32.13 -47.59 55.02
CA LYS A 346 -31.69 -48.53 53.97
C LYS A 346 -31.19 -47.83 52.70
N ILE A 347 -31.53 -46.55 52.54
CA ILE A 347 -31.17 -45.74 51.37
C ILE A 347 -29.80 -45.12 51.56
N TYR A 348 -29.48 -44.68 52.77
CA TYR A 348 -28.20 -44.04 53.08
C TYR A 348 -26.96 -44.86 52.66
N PRO A 349 -26.87 -46.20 52.90
CA PRO A 349 -25.76 -47.01 52.41
C PRO A 349 -25.69 -47.06 50.88
N LYS A 350 -26.85 -47.04 50.20
CA LYS A 350 -26.96 -47.11 48.74
C LYS A 350 -26.60 -45.77 48.09
N ILE A 351 -26.99 -44.65 48.69
CA ILE A 351 -26.52 -43.30 48.30
C ILE A 351 -25.02 -43.16 48.56
N THR A 352 -24.54 -43.63 49.71
CA THR A 352 -23.09 -43.61 50.01
C THR A 352 -22.30 -44.47 49.01
N GLN A 353 -22.87 -45.61 48.59
CA GLN A 353 -22.29 -46.44 47.53
C GLN A 353 -22.33 -45.73 46.17
N MET A 354 -23.43 -45.09 45.80
CA MET A 354 -23.53 -44.29 44.57
C MET A 354 -22.56 -43.10 44.56
N LEU A 355 -22.37 -42.41 45.69
CA LEU A 355 -21.39 -41.35 45.82
C LEU A 355 -19.96 -41.88 45.65
N LYS A 356 -19.65 -43.04 46.24
CA LYS A 356 -18.37 -43.73 46.00
C LYS A 356 -18.19 -44.16 44.54
N ASP A 357 -19.26 -44.58 43.88
CA ASP A 357 -19.23 -44.98 42.47
C ASP A 357 -19.09 -43.76 41.55
N ILE A 358 -19.71 -42.62 41.89
CA ILE A 358 -19.51 -41.32 41.21
C ILE A 358 -18.08 -40.84 41.41
N GLU A 359 -17.52 -40.97 42.61
CA GLU A 359 -16.14 -40.58 42.89
C GLU A 359 -15.14 -41.46 42.13
N LYS A 360 -15.37 -42.77 42.06
CA LYS A 360 -14.63 -43.66 41.18
C LYS A 360 -14.77 -43.27 39.71
N GLN A 361 -15.98 -42.91 39.27
CA GLN A 361 -16.23 -42.50 37.89
C GLN A 361 -15.52 -41.17 37.56
N LYS A 362 -15.43 -40.25 38.51
CA LYS A 362 -14.63 -39.02 38.38
C LYS A 362 -13.14 -39.33 38.22
N GLN A 363 -12.60 -40.23 39.04
CA GLN A 363 -11.21 -40.68 38.91
C GLN A 363 -10.95 -41.38 37.56
N ILE A 364 -11.91 -42.17 37.09
CA ILE A 364 -11.87 -42.81 35.76
C ILE A 364 -11.88 -41.73 34.65
N ASN A 365 -12.72 -40.70 34.76
CA ASN A 365 -12.78 -39.61 33.79
C ASN A 365 -11.49 -38.75 33.79
N GLU A 366 -10.91 -38.48 34.96
CA GLU A 366 -9.60 -37.81 35.06
C GLU A 366 -8.49 -38.65 34.42
N LEU A 367 -8.54 -39.98 34.58
CA LEU A 367 -7.62 -40.89 33.89
C LEU A 367 -7.84 -40.83 32.37
N TYR A 368 -9.09 -40.85 31.90
CA TYR A 368 -9.40 -40.72 30.48
C TYR A 368 -8.86 -39.41 29.89
N GLN A 369 -9.04 -38.28 30.57
CA GLN A 369 -8.51 -36.99 30.11
C GLN A 369 -6.98 -36.97 30.07
N LYS A 370 -6.30 -37.61 31.03
CA LYS A 370 -4.83 -37.74 30.99
C LYS A 370 -4.38 -38.59 29.81
N VAL A 371 -5.05 -39.71 29.54
CA VAL A 371 -4.75 -40.58 28.39
C VAL A 371 -5.06 -39.86 27.07
N GLU A 372 -6.16 -39.14 27.00
CA GLU A 372 -6.54 -38.29 25.86
C GLU A 372 -5.47 -37.26 25.53
N ASN A 373 -5.02 -36.50 26.54
CA ASN A 373 -3.95 -35.51 26.38
C ASN A 373 -2.63 -36.14 25.92
N LEU A 374 -2.28 -37.31 26.46
CA LEU A 374 -1.11 -38.07 26.00
C LEU A 374 -1.26 -38.48 24.53
N ILE A 375 -2.41 -38.98 24.11
CA ILE A 375 -2.65 -39.37 22.72
C ILE A 375 -2.50 -38.18 21.77
N ILE A 376 -3.04 -37.02 22.14
CA ILE A 376 -2.91 -35.80 21.33
C ILE A 376 -1.45 -35.36 21.22
N GLN A 377 -0.70 -35.37 22.32
CA GLN A 377 0.72 -34.97 22.35
C GLN A 377 1.64 -35.89 21.54
N PHE A 378 1.35 -37.19 21.53
CA PHE A 378 2.18 -38.19 20.83
C PHE A 378 1.69 -38.52 19.42
N SER A 379 0.63 -37.87 18.94
CA SER A 379 0.12 -38.06 17.58
C SER A 379 0.57 -36.91 16.66
N PRO A 380 0.76 -37.15 15.36
CA PRO A 380 1.12 -36.12 14.40
C PRO A 380 0.10 -34.98 14.39
N GLU A 381 0.55 -33.74 14.20
CA GLU A 381 -0.34 -32.57 14.09
C GLU A 381 -1.39 -32.80 13.00
N GLY A 382 -2.67 -32.62 13.34
CA GLY A 382 -3.81 -32.86 12.45
C GLY A 382 -4.39 -34.29 12.47
N ALA A 383 -3.82 -35.23 13.23
CA ALA A 383 -4.36 -36.60 13.34
C ALA A 383 -5.76 -36.67 13.98
N PHE A 384 -6.08 -35.71 14.85
CA PHE A 384 -7.39 -35.59 15.49
C PHE A 384 -7.92 -34.17 15.29
N VAL A 385 -9.07 -34.04 14.62
CA VAL A 385 -9.78 -32.76 14.42
C VAL A 385 -10.58 -32.38 15.68
N ASN A 386 -11.04 -33.38 16.42
CA ASN A 386 -11.76 -33.25 17.69
C ASN A 386 -11.14 -34.19 18.73
N ALA A 387 -11.41 -33.93 20.02
CA ALA A 387 -11.10 -34.81 21.14
C ALA A 387 -11.43 -36.29 20.82
N PRO A 388 -10.48 -37.23 20.96
CA PRO A 388 -10.70 -38.62 20.60
C PRO A 388 -11.72 -39.27 21.54
N THR A 389 -12.70 -39.97 20.96
CA THR A 389 -13.75 -40.68 21.71
C THR A 389 -13.16 -41.85 22.52
N PRO A 390 -13.81 -42.32 23.61
CA PRO A 390 -13.31 -43.43 24.41
C PRO A 390 -13.02 -44.71 23.61
N HIS A 391 -13.80 -44.97 22.56
CA HIS A 391 -13.56 -46.11 21.68
C HIS A 391 -12.30 -45.93 20.81
N GLN A 392 -12.03 -44.71 20.35
CA GLN A 392 -10.80 -44.38 19.61
C GLN A 392 -9.57 -44.46 20.52
N ILE A 393 -9.68 -43.96 21.76
CA ILE A 393 -8.63 -44.09 22.79
C ILE A 393 -8.31 -45.57 23.04
N TRP A 394 -9.33 -46.41 23.22
CA TRP A 394 -9.15 -47.84 23.43
C TRP A 394 -8.50 -48.55 22.22
N ARG A 395 -8.92 -48.20 21.00
CA ARG A 395 -8.34 -48.74 19.76
C ARG A 395 -6.88 -48.31 19.57
N TRP A 396 -6.56 -47.07 19.97
CA TRP A 396 -5.20 -46.55 19.96
C TRP A 396 -4.32 -47.29 20.98
N LEU A 397 -4.80 -47.48 22.21
CA LEU A 397 -4.09 -48.25 23.23
C LEU A 397 -3.86 -49.70 22.78
N ILE A 398 -4.85 -50.37 22.20
CA ILE A 398 -4.68 -51.74 21.67
C ILE A 398 -3.58 -51.76 20.60
N ARG A 399 -3.61 -50.83 19.64
CA ARG A 399 -2.57 -50.75 18.59
C ARG A 399 -1.19 -50.47 19.18
N LEU A 400 -1.10 -49.57 20.16
CA LEU A 400 0.15 -49.30 20.87
C LEU A 400 0.66 -50.56 21.57
N PHE A 401 -0.22 -51.33 22.22
CA PHE A 401 0.15 -52.59 22.84
C PHE A 401 0.51 -53.68 21.82
N GLU A 402 -0.17 -53.75 20.68
CA GLU A 402 0.15 -54.67 19.58
C GLU A 402 1.51 -54.32 18.97
N GLU A 403 1.79 -53.05 18.74
CA GLU A 403 3.08 -52.55 18.27
C GLU A 403 4.16 -52.72 19.32
N TYR A 404 3.89 -52.48 20.60
CA TYR A 404 4.81 -52.76 21.70
C TYR A 404 5.10 -54.26 21.82
N MET A 405 4.11 -55.12 21.62
CA MET A 405 4.28 -56.58 21.61
C MET A 405 4.99 -57.06 20.35
N ALA A 406 4.78 -56.41 19.21
CA ALA A 406 5.52 -56.63 17.97
C ALA A 406 6.99 -56.19 18.13
N LEU A 407 7.24 -55.02 18.73
CA LEU A 407 8.54 -54.51 19.11
C LEU A 407 9.22 -55.46 20.09
N LYS A 408 8.54 -55.91 21.14
CA LYS A 408 9.06 -56.89 22.10
C LYS A 408 9.39 -58.23 21.45
N LYS A 409 8.66 -58.64 20.40
CA LYS A 409 8.99 -59.80 19.56
C LYS A 409 10.10 -59.53 18.55
N SER A 410 10.29 -58.28 18.13
CA SER A 410 11.30 -57.84 17.15
C SER A 410 12.55 -57.22 17.79
N VAL A 411 12.64 -57.12 19.12
CA VAL A 411 13.88 -56.83 19.84
C VAL A 411 14.74 -58.09 19.77
N ASP A 412 15.21 -58.41 18.57
CA ASP A 412 16.53 -59.01 18.45
C ASP A 412 17.51 -57.99 19.06
N GLY A 413 18.43 -58.46 19.90
CA GLY A 413 19.26 -57.66 20.83
C GLY A 413 20.08 -56.51 20.23
N GLN A 414 20.00 -56.26 18.93
CA GLN A 414 20.69 -55.21 18.19
C GLN A 414 20.27 -53.78 18.59
N PHE A 415 19.02 -53.55 19.01
CA PHE A 415 18.61 -52.20 19.45
C PHE A 415 19.25 -51.83 20.79
N LEU A 416 19.26 -52.77 21.75
CA LEU A 416 19.95 -52.60 23.03
C LEU A 416 21.46 -52.41 22.83
N GLU A 417 22.06 -53.14 21.88
CA GLU A 417 23.47 -52.98 21.51
C GLU A 417 23.77 -51.58 20.93
N ARG A 418 22.89 -51.02 20.10
CA ARG A 418 23.04 -49.64 19.59
C ARG A 418 22.93 -48.62 20.71
N VAL A 419 21.98 -48.79 21.63
CA VAL A 419 21.82 -47.88 22.78
C VAL A 419 23.04 -47.95 23.71
N TYR A 420 23.58 -49.14 23.97
CA TYR A 420 24.84 -49.31 24.71
C TYR A 420 26.04 -48.69 24.01
N ASN A 421 26.12 -48.80 22.68
CA ASN A 421 27.19 -48.18 21.90
C ASN A 421 27.11 -46.65 21.87
N ILE A 422 25.89 -46.09 21.79
CA ILE A 422 25.68 -44.63 21.81
C ILE A 422 25.98 -44.05 23.19
N LEU A 423 25.53 -44.71 24.26
CA LEU A 423 25.76 -44.26 25.63
C LEU A 423 27.16 -44.65 26.16
N LYS A 424 27.90 -45.50 25.43
CA LYS A 424 29.18 -46.11 25.82
C LYS A 424 29.12 -46.85 27.17
N VAL A 425 28.00 -47.51 27.45
CA VAL A 425 27.78 -48.21 28.72
C VAL A 425 27.53 -49.69 28.44
N LYS A 426 28.18 -50.58 29.19
CA LYS A 426 28.09 -52.03 28.98
C LYS A 426 27.01 -52.73 29.80
N ASP A 427 26.34 -52.02 30.71
CA ASP A 427 25.37 -52.57 31.65
C ASP A 427 24.00 -51.85 31.52
N PRO A 428 22.88 -52.58 31.39
CA PRO A 428 21.52 -52.01 31.36
C PRO A 428 21.21 -51.03 32.49
N ASN A 429 21.67 -51.31 33.71
CA ASN A 429 21.36 -50.44 34.86
C ASN A 429 22.11 -49.10 34.81
N ALA A 430 23.33 -49.12 34.28
CA ALA A 430 24.12 -47.90 34.09
C ALA A 430 23.64 -47.09 32.88
N ALA A 431 23.06 -47.74 31.85
CA ALA A 431 22.39 -47.05 30.75
C ALA A 431 21.11 -46.33 31.20
N LEU A 432 20.30 -46.97 32.07
CA LEU A 432 19.12 -46.35 32.67
C LEU A 432 19.47 -45.12 33.54
N GLN A 433 20.52 -45.21 34.37
CA GLN A 433 21.00 -44.05 35.14
C GLN A 433 21.52 -42.90 34.25
N ALA A 434 22.21 -43.22 33.15
CA ALA A 434 22.68 -42.21 32.21
C ALA A 434 21.51 -41.48 31.54
N ILE A 435 20.48 -42.22 31.12
CA ILE A 435 19.26 -41.65 30.53
C ILE A 435 18.49 -40.82 31.57
N GLU A 436 18.31 -41.31 32.79
CA GLU A 436 17.69 -40.53 33.88
C GLU A 436 18.45 -39.24 34.19
N SER A 437 19.78 -39.27 34.17
CA SER A 437 20.61 -38.08 34.38
C SER A 437 20.52 -37.06 33.24
N PHE A 438 20.27 -37.54 32.01
CA PHE A 438 20.10 -36.70 30.83
C PHE A 438 18.72 -36.04 30.82
N VAL A 439 17.67 -36.80 31.18
CA VAL A 439 16.29 -36.30 31.28
C VAL A 439 16.12 -35.30 32.43
N LYS A 440 16.87 -35.43 33.54
CA LYS A 440 16.87 -34.45 34.64
C LYS A 440 17.62 -33.14 34.34
N LYS A 441 18.42 -33.09 33.26
CA LYS A 441 19.16 -31.89 32.83
C LYS A 441 18.40 -31.06 31.78
N ILE A 442 17.31 -31.59 31.26
CA ILE A 442 16.29 -30.89 30.48
C ILE A 442 15.21 -30.46 31.46
#